data_AF-A0A7W1DSR8-F1
#
_entry.id   AF-A0A7W1DSR8-F1
#
_cell.length_a   1.000
_cell.length_b   1.000
_cell.length_c   1.000
_cell.angle_alpha   90.00
_cell.angle_beta   90.00
_cell.angle_gamma   90.00
#
_symmetry.space_group_name_H-M   'P 1'
#
loop_
_entity.id
_entity.type
_entity.pdbx_description
1 polymer ?
#
loop_
_entity_poly.entity_id
_entity_poly.type
_entity_poly.pdbx_seq_one_letter_code
_entity_poly.pdbx_strand_id
1 'polypeptide(L)'
;ALTSTLTVFETFTPGRPKPPGLEVLVTPLRELYDRSYTRVSADAQSNYAKLFPKGMKLERAFVRAGGTLIAGTDPTGSGGVIPGYSNQRQVELLAEAGFTPLEAIQIATLNGAKYLGREARIGSIAVGKQADLVVVNGNPAANIADIRNVETVFRKGVGFDPRKLIDSVSGRVGLW
;
A
#
# COMPACT_ATOMS: atom_id res chain seq x y z
N ALA A 1 12.60 10.08 -9.71
CA ALA A 1 12.15 9.12 -8.68
C ALA A 1 11.55 7.91 -9.37
N LEU A 2 11.52 6.75 -8.71
CA LEU A 2 10.81 5.56 -9.16
C LEU A 2 9.60 5.34 -8.23
N THR A 3 8.44 4.96 -8.78
CA THR A 3 7.26 4.60 -7.98
C THR A 3 7.22 3.09 -7.80
N SER A 4 7.23 2.64 -6.55
CA SER A 4 6.94 1.26 -6.19
C SER A 4 5.45 1.00 -6.29
N THR A 5 5.09 -0.04 -7.03
CA THR A 5 3.72 -0.52 -7.23
C THR A 5 3.63 -2.03 -7.01
N LEU A 6 4.38 -2.53 -6.03
CA LEU A 6 4.45 -3.96 -5.70
C LEU A 6 3.07 -4.57 -5.44
N THR A 7 2.11 -3.79 -4.94
CA THR A 7 0.72 -4.24 -4.75
C THR A 7 0.06 -4.70 -6.03
N VAL A 8 0.33 -4.07 -7.18
CA VAL A 8 -0.22 -4.51 -8.48
C VAL A 8 0.40 -5.85 -8.85
N PHE A 9 1.73 -5.95 -8.81
CA PHE A 9 2.45 -7.17 -9.20
C PHE A 9 2.18 -8.35 -8.26
N GLU A 10 1.87 -8.09 -6.99
CA GLU A 10 1.41 -9.11 -6.05
C GLU A 10 0.16 -9.82 -6.57
N THR A 11 -0.79 -9.09 -7.20
CA THR A 11 -2.03 -9.68 -7.72
C THR A 11 -1.84 -10.64 -8.89
N PHE A 12 -0.71 -10.53 -9.60
CA PHE A 12 -0.35 -11.42 -10.71
C PHE A 12 0.54 -12.59 -10.28
N THR A 13 0.96 -12.63 -9.01
CA THR A 13 1.93 -13.59 -8.50
C THR A 13 1.22 -14.76 -7.82
N PRO A 14 1.42 -16.02 -8.27
CA PRO A 14 0.83 -17.18 -7.61
C PRO A 14 1.31 -17.33 -6.16
N GLY A 15 0.45 -17.89 -5.30
CA GLY A 15 0.77 -18.17 -3.90
C GLY A 15 0.78 -16.94 -2.98
N ARG A 16 0.40 -15.76 -3.48
CA ARG A 16 0.21 -14.55 -2.66
C ARG A 16 -1.15 -14.57 -1.98
N PRO A 17 -1.29 -14.02 -0.76
CA PRO A 17 -2.57 -13.99 -0.06
C PRO A 17 -3.57 -13.09 -0.78
N LYS A 18 -4.87 -13.37 -0.62
CA LYS A 18 -5.90 -12.39 -0.98
C LYS A 18 -5.72 -11.11 -0.14
N PRO A 19 -5.93 -9.92 -0.72
CA PRO A 19 -5.85 -8.67 0.03
C PRO A 19 -7.02 -8.59 1.03
N PRO A 20 -6.82 -7.92 2.18
CA PRO A 20 -7.94 -7.52 3.03
C PRO A 20 -8.78 -6.46 2.30
N GLY A 21 -10.03 -6.28 2.72
CA GLY A 21 -10.88 -5.22 2.18
C GLY A 21 -11.79 -5.63 1.04
N LEU A 22 -11.82 -6.90 0.61
CA LEU A 22 -12.67 -7.34 -0.51
C LEU A 22 -14.17 -7.07 -0.28
N GLU A 23 -14.59 -6.95 0.97
CA GLU A 23 -15.94 -6.58 1.37
C GLU A 23 -16.34 -5.17 0.92
N VAL A 24 -15.38 -4.25 0.74
CA VAL A 24 -15.69 -2.88 0.29
C VAL A 24 -16.04 -2.82 -1.19
N LEU A 25 -15.62 -3.82 -1.96
CA LEU A 25 -15.88 -3.90 -3.40
C LEU A 25 -17.35 -4.22 -3.67
N VAL A 26 -17.88 -3.65 -4.75
CA VAL A 26 -19.14 -4.13 -5.34
C VAL A 26 -19.02 -5.59 -5.76
N THR A 27 -20.14 -6.32 -5.66
CA THR A 27 -20.18 -7.77 -5.95
C THR A 27 -19.57 -8.15 -7.29
N PRO A 28 -19.88 -7.48 -8.43
CA PRO A 28 -19.31 -7.87 -9.72
C PRO A 28 -17.78 -7.77 -9.77
N LEU A 29 -17.21 -6.77 -9.10
CA LEU A 29 -15.76 -6.56 -9.05
C LEU A 29 -15.08 -7.58 -8.14
N ARG A 30 -15.70 -7.92 -7.00
CA ARG A 30 -15.23 -8.97 -6.09
C ARG A 30 -15.19 -10.33 -6.79
N GLU A 31 -16.25 -10.70 -7.50
CA GLU A 31 -16.31 -11.95 -8.26
C GLU A 31 -15.29 -11.98 -9.41
N LEU A 32 -15.09 -10.85 -10.09
CA LEU A 32 -14.06 -10.73 -11.13
C LEU A 32 -12.65 -10.95 -10.53
N TYR A 33 -12.40 -10.36 -9.37
CA TYR A 33 -11.15 -10.58 -8.64
C TYR A 33 -10.99 -12.06 -8.24
N ASP A 34 -12.02 -12.69 -7.67
CA ASP A 34 -11.95 -14.09 -7.23
C ASP A 34 -11.65 -15.07 -8.39
N ARG A 35 -12.26 -14.86 -9.56
CA ARG A 35 -11.94 -15.62 -10.77
C ARG A 35 -10.49 -15.41 -11.21
N SER A 36 -10.03 -14.16 -11.18
CA SER A 36 -8.65 -13.82 -11.55
C SER A 36 -7.64 -14.42 -10.58
N TYR A 37 -7.90 -14.34 -9.27
CA TYR A 37 -7.08 -14.92 -8.22
C TYR A 37 -6.97 -16.45 -8.36
N THR A 38 -8.10 -17.13 -8.64
CA THR A 38 -8.12 -18.58 -8.86
C THR A 38 -7.25 -18.96 -10.06
N ARG A 39 -7.41 -18.25 -11.18
CA ARG A 39 -6.61 -18.46 -12.38
C ARG A 39 -5.12 -18.24 -12.14
N VAL A 40 -4.75 -17.13 -11.48
CA VAL A 40 -3.35 -16.81 -11.14
C VAL A 40 -2.76 -17.87 -10.21
N SER A 41 -3.51 -18.30 -9.21
CA SER A 41 -3.04 -19.29 -8.23
C SER A 41 -2.80 -20.68 -8.84
N ALA A 42 -3.56 -21.04 -9.88
CA ALA A 42 -3.41 -22.31 -10.59
C ALA A 42 -2.28 -22.29 -11.65
N ASP A 43 -1.74 -21.12 -11.99
CA ASP A 43 -0.72 -20.98 -13.03
C ASP A 43 0.68 -21.34 -12.51
N ALA A 44 1.02 -22.63 -12.58
CA ALA A 44 2.33 -23.16 -12.22
C ALA A 44 3.49 -22.64 -13.10
N GLN A 45 3.19 -22.07 -14.28
CA GLN A 45 4.19 -21.55 -15.22
C GLN A 45 4.26 -20.02 -15.22
N SER A 46 3.61 -19.35 -14.26
CA SER A 46 3.58 -17.91 -14.19
C SER A 46 4.99 -17.31 -14.08
N ASN A 47 5.31 -16.41 -15.00
CA ASN A 47 6.54 -15.64 -14.95
C ASN A 47 6.62 -14.73 -13.71
N TYR A 48 5.47 -14.34 -13.12
CA TYR A 48 5.44 -13.47 -11.94
C TYR A 48 6.03 -14.12 -10.69
N ALA A 49 6.01 -15.45 -10.59
CA ALA A 49 6.73 -16.17 -9.53
C ALA A 49 8.24 -15.84 -9.54
N LYS A 50 8.81 -15.49 -10.71
CA LYS A 50 10.21 -15.07 -10.88
C LYS A 50 10.36 -13.54 -10.90
N LEU A 51 9.44 -12.84 -11.55
CA LEU A 51 9.53 -11.38 -11.75
C LEU A 51 9.26 -10.60 -10.46
N PHE A 52 8.33 -11.03 -9.61
CA PHE A 52 7.96 -10.28 -8.41
C PHE A 52 9.12 -10.14 -7.41
N PRO A 53 9.85 -11.23 -7.03
CA PRO A 53 11.06 -11.10 -6.21
C PRO A 53 12.17 -10.30 -6.90
N LYS A 54 12.26 -10.34 -8.24
CA LYS A 54 13.23 -9.51 -9.00
C LYS A 54 12.86 -8.03 -8.94
N GLY A 55 11.56 -7.69 -9.00
CA GLY A 55 11.06 -6.33 -8.83
C GLY A 55 11.44 -5.76 -7.46
N MET A 56 11.20 -6.51 -6.39
CA MET A 56 11.64 -6.15 -5.03
C MET A 56 13.16 -5.89 -4.95
N LYS A 57 13.98 -6.76 -5.53
CA LYS A 57 15.44 -6.59 -5.59
C LYS A 57 15.85 -5.37 -6.40
N LEU A 58 15.16 -5.09 -7.50
CA LEU A 58 15.40 -3.91 -8.33
C LEU A 58 15.13 -2.63 -7.55
N GLU A 59 14.01 -2.54 -6.83
CA GLU A 59 13.69 -1.36 -6.00
C GLU A 59 14.76 -1.12 -4.94
N ARG A 60 15.22 -2.18 -4.26
CA ARG A 60 16.34 -2.11 -3.31
C ARG A 60 17.63 -1.64 -3.98
N ALA A 61 17.98 -2.21 -5.13
CA ALA A 61 19.20 -1.83 -5.86
C ALA A 61 19.16 -0.37 -6.32
N PHE A 62 18.00 0.10 -6.80
CA PHE A 62 17.78 1.48 -7.19
C PHE A 62 17.98 2.45 -6.02
N VAL A 63 17.42 2.16 -4.84
CA VAL A 63 17.63 3.00 -3.64
C VAL A 63 19.09 2.96 -3.18
N ARG A 64 19.74 1.80 -3.19
CA ARG A 64 21.17 1.68 -2.85
C ARG A 64 22.08 2.47 -3.78
N ALA A 65 21.68 2.65 -5.05
CA ALA A 65 22.39 3.48 -6.01
C ALA A 65 22.12 5.00 -5.83
N GLY A 66 21.41 5.41 -4.78
CA GLY A 66 21.06 6.80 -4.50
C GLY A 66 19.74 7.25 -5.12
N GLY A 67 18.96 6.33 -5.71
CA GLY A 67 17.66 6.64 -6.29
C GLY A 67 16.57 6.90 -5.25
N THR A 68 15.71 7.89 -5.52
CA THR A 68 14.53 8.17 -4.68
C THR A 68 13.36 7.27 -5.07
N LEU A 69 12.96 6.35 -4.18
CA LEU A 69 11.76 5.52 -4.33
C LEU A 69 10.57 6.17 -3.60
N ILE A 70 9.40 6.16 -4.24
CA ILE A 70 8.11 6.62 -3.67
C ILE A 70 7.08 5.48 -3.73
N ALA A 71 6.09 5.45 -2.84
CA ALA A 71 5.02 4.45 -2.89
C ALA A 71 3.83 4.92 -3.75
N GLY A 72 3.28 4.03 -4.57
CA GLY A 72 2.04 4.27 -5.31
C GLY A 72 1.36 2.95 -5.68
N THR A 73 0.11 2.78 -5.26
CA THR A 73 -0.54 1.46 -5.34
C THR A 73 -1.21 1.17 -6.67
N ASP A 74 -1.55 2.21 -7.44
CA ASP A 74 -2.28 2.10 -8.71
C ASP A 74 -3.55 1.24 -8.58
N PRO A 75 -4.58 1.72 -7.83
CA PRO A 75 -5.81 0.96 -7.62
C PRO A 75 -6.56 0.79 -8.94
N THR A 76 -6.28 -0.31 -9.64
CA THR A 76 -6.88 -0.66 -10.93
C THR A 76 -8.25 -1.32 -10.76
N GLY A 77 -9.08 -1.24 -11.82
CA GLY A 77 -10.43 -1.81 -11.86
C GLY A 77 -10.51 -3.35 -11.86
N SER A 78 -9.43 -4.07 -11.57
CA SER A 78 -9.41 -5.54 -11.48
C SER A 78 -9.62 -6.08 -10.05
N GLY A 79 -9.81 -5.19 -9.07
CA GLY A 79 -10.29 -5.52 -7.72
C GLY A 79 -9.23 -6.02 -6.73
N GLY A 80 -8.01 -6.33 -7.18
CA GLY A 80 -6.94 -6.82 -6.30
C GLY A 80 -6.14 -5.73 -5.58
N VAL A 81 -6.28 -4.47 -6.00
CA VAL A 81 -5.61 -3.31 -5.39
C VAL A 81 -6.67 -2.38 -4.82
N ILE A 82 -6.99 -2.59 -3.55
CA ILE A 82 -8.14 -1.94 -2.91
C ILE A 82 -7.69 -0.60 -2.29
N PRO A 83 -8.36 0.53 -2.56
CA PRO A 83 -8.03 1.83 -1.97
C PRO A 83 -7.98 1.77 -0.44
N GLY A 84 -7.03 2.49 0.16
CA GLY A 84 -6.75 2.41 1.59
C GLY A 84 -5.91 1.18 1.93
N TYR A 85 -6.48 -0.02 1.85
CA TYR A 85 -5.84 -1.30 2.21
C TYR A 85 -4.54 -1.56 1.45
N SER A 86 -4.51 -1.29 0.15
CA SER A 86 -3.30 -1.43 -0.67
C SER A 86 -2.16 -0.52 -0.19
N ASN A 87 -2.44 0.65 0.38
CA ASN A 87 -1.37 1.55 0.86
C ASN A 87 -0.67 0.95 2.08
N GLN A 88 -1.42 0.32 2.99
CA GLN A 88 -0.85 -0.41 4.12
C GLN A 88 -0.06 -1.62 3.61
N ARG A 89 -0.63 -2.39 2.67
CA ARG A 89 0.05 -3.54 2.06
C ARG A 89 1.33 -3.15 1.35
N GLN A 90 1.36 -2.00 0.68
CA GLN A 90 2.55 -1.48 -0.01
C GLN A 90 3.70 -1.23 0.98
N VAL A 91 3.40 -0.71 2.19
CA VAL A 91 4.41 -0.54 3.25
C VAL A 91 4.97 -1.88 3.72
N GLU A 92 4.10 -2.88 3.91
CA GLU A 92 4.53 -4.24 4.27
C GLU A 92 5.36 -4.90 3.17
N LEU A 93 4.99 -4.73 1.90
CA LEU A 93 5.72 -5.28 0.75
C LEU A 93 7.11 -4.65 0.60
N LEU A 94 7.26 -3.37 0.94
CA LEU A 94 8.58 -2.73 1.01
C LEU A 94 9.43 -3.36 2.12
N ALA A 95 8.86 -3.62 3.29
CA ALA A 95 9.57 -4.34 4.35
C ALA A 95 9.93 -5.78 3.92
N GLU A 96 9.00 -6.49 3.26
CA GLU A 96 9.25 -7.81 2.67
C GLU A 96 10.36 -7.78 1.61
N ALA A 97 10.46 -6.69 0.84
CA ALA A 97 11.53 -6.44 -0.12
C ALA A 97 12.89 -6.16 0.54
N GLY A 98 12.96 -6.04 1.88
CA GLY A 98 14.19 -5.85 2.64
C GLY A 98 14.55 -4.39 2.92
N PHE A 99 13.58 -3.47 2.83
CA PHE A 99 13.70 -2.15 3.45
C PHE A 99 13.46 -2.28 4.96
N THR A 100 14.12 -1.45 5.76
CA THR A 100 13.77 -1.35 7.18
C THR A 100 12.34 -0.79 7.34
N PRO A 101 11.65 -1.06 8.45
CA PRO A 101 10.31 -0.50 8.67
C PRO A 101 10.27 1.03 8.55
N LEU A 102 11.29 1.73 9.07
CA LEU A 102 11.41 3.19 8.94
C LEU A 102 11.64 3.64 7.50
N GLU A 103 12.47 2.93 6.72
CA GLU A 103 12.63 3.22 5.29
C GLU A 103 11.31 3.06 4.54
N ALA A 104 10.56 1.98 4.80
CA ALA A 104 9.27 1.73 4.17
C ALA A 104 8.24 2.84 4.48
N ILE A 105 8.17 3.26 5.75
CA ILE A 105 7.33 4.40 6.19
C ILE A 105 7.77 5.69 5.48
N GLN A 106 9.07 5.96 5.39
CA GLN A 106 9.59 7.15 4.72
C GLN A 106 9.27 7.16 3.21
N ILE A 107 9.39 6.02 2.53
CA ILE A 107 9.01 5.85 1.11
C ILE A 107 7.52 6.16 0.91
N ALA A 108 6.66 5.75 1.85
CA ALA A 108 5.22 6.00 1.81
C ALA A 108 4.79 7.40 2.29
N THR A 109 5.70 8.21 2.81
CA THR A 109 5.38 9.54 3.39
C THR A 109 6.29 10.63 2.83
N LEU A 110 7.47 10.83 3.43
CA LEU A 110 8.37 11.94 3.17
C LEU A 110 8.90 11.93 1.73
N ASN A 111 9.20 10.76 1.16
CA ASN A 111 9.78 10.70 -0.18
C ASN A 111 8.81 11.25 -1.24
N GLY A 112 7.52 10.90 -1.13
CA GLY A 112 6.47 11.45 -1.99
C GLY A 112 6.31 12.96 -1.82
N ALA A 113 6.33 13.44 -0.57
CA ALA A 113 6.27 14.88 -0.29
C ALA A 113 7.46 15.65 -0.89
N LYS A 114 8.68 15.12 -0.77
CA LYS A 114 9.89 15.70 -1.37
C LYS A 114 9.81 15.71 -2.90
N TYR A 115 9.39 14.60 -3.50
CA TYR A 115 9.27 14.49 -4.96
C TYR A 115 8.27 15.52 -5.54
N LEU A 116 7.20 15.81 -4.80
CA LEU A 116 6.19 16.79 -5.18
C LEU A 116 6.54 18.25 -4.78
N GLY A 117 7.68 18.50 -4.13
CA GLY A 117 8.06 19.83 -3.62
C GLY A 117 7.14 20.33 -2.50
N ARG A 118 6.61 19.43 -1.67
CA ARG A 118 5.64 19.72 -0.60
C ARG A 118 6.14 19.33 0.79
N GLU A 119 7.39 18.94 0.94
CA GLU A 119 8.01 18.51 2.18
C GLU A 119 8.02 19.60 3.26
N ALA A 120 8.02 20.89 2.88
CA ALA A 120 7.86 21.99 3.84
C ALA A 120 6.48 21.98 4.53
N ARG A 121 5.47 21.31 3.94
CA ARG A 121 4.08 21.31 4.39
C ARG A 121 3.59 19.96 4.89
N ILE A 122 3.99 18.85 4.27
CA ILE A 122 3.50 17.48 4.54
C ILE A 122 4.62 16.44 4.51
N GLY A 123 4.31 15.19 4.85
CA GLY A 123 5.20 14.03 4.69
C GLY A 123 6.11 13.75 5.88
N SER A 124 6.12 14.60 6.90
CA SER A 124 6.77 14.30 8.19
C SER A 124 6.04 15.02 9.33
N ILE A 125 6.27 14.57 10.56
CA ILE A 125 5.76 15.21 11.77
C ILE A 125 6.78 16.27 12.22
N ALA A 126 6.41 17.54 12.14
CA ALA A 126 7.21 18.67 12.63
C ALA A 126 6.31 19.88 12.89
N VAL A 127 6.72 20.76 13.80
CA VAL A 127 6.02 22.02 14.08
C VAL A 127 5.91 22.85 12.78
N GLY A 128 4.74 23.46 12.56
CA GLY A 128 4.45 24.26 11.37
C GLY A 128 3.95 23.47 10.15
N LYS A 129 4.04 22.13 10.16
CA LYS A 129 3.48 21.28 9.10
C LYS A 129 1.99 20.99 9.31
N GLN A 130 1.32 20.60 8.23
CA GLN A 130 -0.09 20.22 8.27
C GLN A 130 -0.27 18.94 9.11
N ALA A 131 -1.28 18.94 10.00
CA ALA A 131 -1.61 17.80 10.86
C ALA A 131 -2.36 16.69 10.08
N ASP A 132 -1.66 16.08 9.11
CA ASP A 132 -2.07 14.85 8.46
C ASP A 132 -1.34 13.68 9.14
N LEU A 133 -2.04 12.94 9.98
CA LEU A 133 -1.46 11.93 10.87
C LEU A 133 -2.22 10.61 10.79
N VAL A 134 -1.53 9.50 11.04
CA VAL A 134 -2.14 8.19 11.23
C VAL A 134 -1.70 7.69 12.59
N VAL A 135 -2.64 7.49 13.51
CA VAL A 135 -2.40 6.93 14.84
C VAL A 135 -2.59 5.43 14.76
N VAL A 136 -1.59 4.70 15.22
CA VAL A 136 -1.50 3.24 15.11
C VAL A 136 -1.33 2.64 16.51
N ASN A 137 -2.12 1.63 16.84
CA ASN A 137 -1.94 0.83 18.03
C ASN A 137 -0.86 -0.22 17.82
N GLY A 138 0.33 0.04 18.35
CA GLY A 138 1.51 -0.79 18.18
C GLY A 138 2.72 0.04 17.77
N ASN A 139 3.75 -0.61 17.27
CA ASN A 139 4.98 0.01 16.86
C ASN A 139 5.39 -0.44 15.45
N PRO A 140 4.90 0.23 14.38
CA PRO A 140 5.24 -0.12 13.01
C PRO A 140 6.71 0.08 12.67
N ALA A 141 7.48 0.80 13.49
CA ALA A 141 8.93 0.92 13.32
C ALA A 141 9.69 -0.34 13.80
N ALA A 142 9.09 -1.15 14.68
CA ALA A 142 9.64 -2.41 15.17
C ALA A 142 8.97 -3.63 14.51
N ASN A 143 7.65 -3.60 14.33
CA ASN A 143 6.86 -4.64 13.68
C ASN A 143 5.97 -4.02 12.60
N ILE A 144 6.37 -4.14 11.33
CA ILE A 144 5.68 -3.44 10.23
C ILE A 144 4.20 -3.84 10.08
N ALA A 145 3.81 -5.04 10.51
CA ALA A 145 2.43 -5.51 10.46
C ALA A 145 1.48 -4.64 11.32
N ASP A 146 2.00 -3.94 12.33
CA ASP A 146 1.22 -3.03 13.18
C ASP A 146 0.62 -1.88 12.36
N ILE A 147 1.12 -1.58 11.15
CA ILE A 147 0.57 -0.54 10.26
C ILE A 147 -0.94 -0.71 9.97
N ARG A 148 -1.48 -1.92 10.15
CA ARG A 148 -2.90 -2.23 9.99
C ARG A 148 -3.76 -1.81 11.19
N ASN A 149 -3.17 -1.60 12.35
CA ASN A 149 -3.87 -1.31 13.60
C ASN A 149 -4.17 0.19 13.74
N VAL A 150 -4.79 0.79 12.72
CA VAL A 150 -5.08 2.23 12.71
C VAL A 150 -6.24 2.56 13.65
N GLU A 151 -6.01 3.43 14.63
CA GLU A 151 -7.03 3.86 15.58
C GLU A 151 -7.73 5.16 15.15
N THR A 152 -6.97 6.09 14.60
CA THR A 152 -7.49 7.40 14.19
C THR A 152 -6.66 7.94 13.05
N VAL A 153 -7.31 8.54 12.05
CA VAL A 153 -6.62 9.29 10.99
C VAL A 153 -6.96 10.76 11.14
N PHE A 154 -5.95 11.62 11.08
CA PHE A 154 -6.13 13.07 11.07
C PHE A 154 -5.91 13.59 9.65
N ARG A 155 -6.81 14.46 9.21
CA ARG A 155 -6.64 15.24 7.98
C ARG A 155 -6.78 16.71 8.35
N LYS A 156 -5.72 17.50 8.14
CA LYS A 156 -5.68 18.92 8.52
C LYS A 156 -6.12 19.17 9.97
N GLY A 157 -5.74 18.28 10.89
CA GLY A 157 -6.05 18.39 12.31
C GLY A 157 -7.45 17.89 12.73
N VAL A 158 -8.29 17.44 11.79
CA VAL A 158 -9.59 16.82 12.11
C VAL A 158 -9.41 15.30 12.16
N GLY A 159 -9.77 14.69 13.30
CA GLY A 159 -9.71 13.25 13.51
C GLY A 159 -10.92 12.52 12.94
N PHE A 160 -10.70 11.34 12.36
CA PHE A 160 -11.72 10.47 11.80
C PHE A 160 -11.54 9.04 12.32
N ASP A 161 -12.67 8.37 12.59
CA ASP A 161 -12.73 6.95 12.95
C ASP A 161 -12.57 6.10 11.68
N PRO A 162 -11.47 5.32 11.55
CA PRO A 162 -11.21 4.52 10.35
C PRO A 162 -12.29 3.49 10.07
N ARG A 163 -12.93 2.92 11.10
CA ARG A 163 -14.00 1.92 10.90
C ARG A 163 -15.23 2.56 10.27
N LYS A 164 -15.65 3.72 10.78
CA LYS A 164 -16.77 4.47 10.19
C LYS A 164 -16.50 4.86 8.73
N LEU A 165 -15.26 5.21 8.39
CA LEU A 165 -14.87 5.49 7.00
C LEU A 165 -15.01 4.25 6.11
N ILE A 166 -14.54 3.09 6.56
CA ILE A 166 -14.65 1.81 5.83
C ILE A 166 -16.12 1.40 5.68
N ASP A 167 -16.89 1.47 6.77
CA ASP A 167 -18.32 1.14 6.76
C ASP A 167 -19.09 2.01 5.76
N SER A 168 -18.74 3.29 5.64
CA SER A 168 -19.40 4.22 4.71
C SER A 168 -19.27 3.83 3.23
N VAL A 169 -18.24 3.04 2.88
CA VAL A 169 -17.94 2.61 1.50
C VAL A 169 -18.09 1.11 1.28
N SER A 170 -18.51 0.37 2.31
CA SER A 170 -18.63 -1.09 2.22
C SER A 170 -19.62 -1.51 1.13
N GLY A 171 -19.23 -2.45 0.28
CA GLY A 171 -20.01 -2.89 -0.89
C GLY A 171 -20.21 -1.83 -2.00
N ARG A 172 -19.51 -0.69 -1.98
CA ARG A 172 -19.72 0.43 -2.92
C ARG A 172 -18.50 0.77 -3.78
N VAL A 173 -17.32 0.25 -3.45
CA VAL A 173 -16.09 0.55 -4.20
C VAL A 173 -16.09 -0.18 -5.54
N GLY A 174 -15.85 0.55 -6.63
CA GLY A 174 -15.90 0.03 -8.01
C GLY A 174 -17.19 0.36 -8.76
N LEU A 175 -18.09 1.16 -8.17
CA LEU A 175 -19.12 1.87 -8.92
C LEU A 175 -18.45 3.01 -9.71
N TRP A 176 -18.65 3.03 -11.03
CA TRP A 176 -18.24 4.11 -11.92
C TRP A 176 -19.45 5.01 -12.22
#